data_AF-W9UY50-F1
#
_entry.id   AF-W9UY50-F1
#
_cell.length_a   1.000
_cell.length_b   1.000
_cell.length_c   1.000
_cell.angle_alpha   90.00
_cell.angle_beta   90.00
_cell.angle_gamma   90.00
#
_symmetry.space_group_name_H-M   'P 1'
#
loop_
_entity.id
_entity.type
_entity.pdbx_description
1 polymer ?
#
loop_
_entity_poly.entity_id
_entity_poly.type
_entity_poly.pdbx_seq_one_letter_code
_entity_poly.pdbx_strand_id
1 'polypeptide(L)'
;MFASIKEDIASVFHRDPAARSTFEVVTTYPGLHAVWWHRLAHGLWRRGFKWLARMISNFARWTTGIEIHPGAQIGRRFFIDHGMGVVIGETAS
;
A
#
# COMPACT_ATOMS: atom_id res chain seq x y z
N MET A 1 1.01 -11.66 6.69
CA MET A 1 0.92 -11.12 5.30
C MET A 1 -0.34 -11.62 4.59
N PHE A 2 -0.60 -12.93 4.51
CA PHE A 2 -1.84 -13.42 3.87
C PHE A 2 -3.14 -13.02 4.61
N ALA A 3 -3.13 -13.05 5.95
CA ALA A 3 -4.27 -12.57 6.74
C ALA A 3 -4.53 -11.06 6.55
N SER A 4 -3.48 -10.24 6.39
CA SER A 4 -3.64 -8.80 6.16
C SER A 4 -4.18 -8.49 4.76
N ILE A 5 -3.83 -9.28 3.74
CA ILE A 5 -4.36 -9.09 2.37
C ILE A 5 -5.88 -9.27 2.34
N LYS A 6 -6.41 -10.33 2.98
CA LYS A 6 -7.87 -10.54 3.04
C LYS A 6 -8.59 -9.39 3.75
N GLU A 7 -8.01 -8.88 4.84
CA GLU A 7 -8.57 -7.73 5.57
C GLU A 7 -8.50 -6.43 4.77
N ASP A 8 -7.39 -6.21 4.06
CA ASP A 8 -7.22 -5.02 3.23
C ASP A 8 -8.27 -5.04 2.09
N ILE A 9 -8.50 -6.19 1.44
CA ILE A 9 -9.55 -6.38 0.42
C ILE A 9 -10.96 -6.17 1.02
N ALA A 10 -11.26 -6.78 2.17
CA ALA A 10 -12.55 -6.62 2.83
C ALA A 10 -12.81 -5.15 3.22
N SER A 11 -11.75 -4.42 3.61
CA SER A 11 -11.84 -2.99 3.90
C SER A 11 -12.20 -2.16 2.67
N VAL A 12 -11.83 -2.57 1.47
CA VAL A 12 -12.24 -1.89 0.23
C VAL A 12 -13.75 -2.02 0.06
N PHE A 13 -14.30 -3.24 0.09
CA PHE A 13 -15.75 -3.46 -0.04
C PHE A 13 -16.58 -2.76 1.03
N HIS A 14 -16.02 -2.56 2.23
CA HIS A 14 -16.72 -1.87 3.30
C HIS A 14 -16.74 -0.34 3.12
N ARG A 15 -15.79 0.23 2.38
CA ARG A 15 -15.59 1.69 2.29
C ARG A 15 -15.90 2.28 0.92
N ASP A 16 -15.78 1.48 -0.14
CA ASP A 16 -16.03 1.91 -1.50
C ASP A 16 -17.24 1.17 -2.10
N PRO A 17 -18.39 1.86 -2.26
CA PRO A 17 -19.57 1.31 -2.91
C PRO A 17 -19.36 0.90 -4.37
N ALA A 18 -18.31 1.40 -5.04
CA ALA A 18 -18.00 1.08 -6.43
C ALA A 18 -17.25 -0.26 -6.60
N ALA A 19 -16.78 -0.87 -5.50
CA ALA A 19 -16.08 -2.15 -5.54
C ALA A 19 -17.05 -3.31 -5.83
N ARG A 20 -16.96 -3.93 -7.02
CA ARG A 20 -17.91 -4.98 -7.45
C ARG A 20 -17.44 -6.40 -7.23
N SER A 21 -16.13 -6.67 -7.36
CA SER A 21 -15.59 -8.02 -7.27
C SER A 21 -14.17 -8.06 -6.73
N THR A 22 -13.77 -9.17 -6.11
CA THR A 22 -12.41 -9.31 -5.57
C THR A 22 -11.38 -9.25 -6.68
N PHE A 23 -11.69 -9.80 -7.87
CA PHE A 23 -10.80 -9.73 -9.02
C PHE A 23 -10.53 -8.29 -9.44
N GLU A 24 -11.58 -7.47 -9.55
CA GLU A 24 -11.45 -6.03 -9.82
C GLU A 24 -10.60 -5.36 -8.74
N VAL A 25 -10.97 -5.52 -7.45
CA VAL A 25 -10.23 -4.91 -6.34
C VAL A 25 -8.74 -5.27 -6.36
N VAL A 26 -8.41 -6.54 -6.60
CA VAL A 26 -7.03 -7.02 -6.60
C VAL A 26 -6.26 -6.53 -7.83
N THR A 27 -6.91 -6.29 -8.97
CA THR A 27 -6.23 -5.96 -10.23
C THR A 27 -6.22 -4.48 -10.57
N THR A 28 -7.16 -3.68 -10.04
CA THR A 28 -7.36 -2.29 -10.48
C THR A 28 -7.33 -1.24 -9.37
N TYR A 29 -7.17 -1.60 -8.10
CA TYR A 29 -7.13 -0.61 -7.01
C TYR A 29 -5.68 -0.18 -6.68
N PRO A 30 -5.21 0.98 -7.17
CA PRO A 30 -3.83 1.42 -6.98
C PRO A 30 -3.51 1.68 -5.51
N GLY A 31 -4.50 2.12 -4.72
CA GLY A 31 -4.35 2.30 -3.27
C GLY A 31 -3.99 1.01 -2.54
N LEU A 32 -4.65 -0.10 -2.91
CA LEU A 32 -4.37 -1.41 -2.34
C LEU A 32 -2.96 -1.91 -2.74
N HIS A 33 -2.60 -1.72 -4.02
CA HIS A 33 -1.26 -2.06 -4.52
C HIS A 33 -0.16 -1.28 -3.80
N ALA A 34 -0.34 0.03 -3.60
CA ALA A 34 0.61 0.87 -2.90
C ALA A 34 0.82 0.42 -1.45
N VAL A 35 -0.27 0.05 -0.74
CA VAL A 35 -0.19 -0.49 0.62
C VAL A 35 0.59 -1.81 0.65
N TRP A 36 0.35 -2.72 -0.30
CA TRP A 36 1.07 -4.00 -0.35
C TRP A 36 2.55 -3.83 -0.65
N TRP A 37 2.90 -2.98 -1.63
CA TRP A 37 4.29 -2.62 -1.90
C TRP A 37 4.96 -1.98 -0.70
N HIS A 38 4.27 -1.06 -0.01
CA HIS A 38 4.78 -0.47 1.22
C HIS A 38 5.02 -1.53 2.30
N ARG A 39 4.09 -2.46 2.54
CA ARG A 39 4.28 -3.53 3.54
C ARG A 39 5.51 -4.39 3.23
N LEU A 40 5.79 -4.66 1.96
CA LEU A 40 7.03 -5.32 1.52
C LEU A 40 8.26 -4.44 1.78
N ALA A 41 8.24 -3.19 1.31
CA ALA A 41 9.34 -2.24 1.45
C ALA A 41 9.68 -1.93 2.92
N HIS A 42 8.67 -1.74 3.76
CA HIS A 42 8.78 -1.55 5.20
C HIS A 42 9.43 -2.77 5.87
N GLY A 43 9.05 -3.98 5.44
CA GLY A 43 9.71 -5.21 5.88
C GLY A 43 11.22 -5.21 5.61
N LEU A 44 11.63 -4.75 4.43
CA LEU A 44 13.06 -4.65 4.06
C LEU A 44 13.76 -3.51 4.82
N TRP A 45 13.07 -2.38 4.99
CA TRP A 45 13.56 -1.24 5.74
C TRP A 45 13.91 -1.58 7.18
N ARG A 46 13.03 -2.32 7.87
CA ARG A 46 13.26 -2.78 9.24
C ARG A 46 14.39 -3.80 9.36
N ARG A 47 14.72 -4.50 8.27
CA ARG A 47 15.84 -5.47 8.21
C ARG A 47 17.17 -4.84 7.78
N GLY A 48 17.23 -3.52 7.61
CA GLY A 48 18.46 -2.81 7.23
C GLY A 48 18.71 -2.72 5.72
N PHE A 49 17.89 -3.35 4.88
CA PHE A 49 18.00 -3.26 3.41
C PHE A 49 17.41 -1.94 2.87
N LYS A 50 17.96 -0.81 3.32
CA LYS A 50 17.40 0.54 3.11
C LYS A 50 17.29 0.92 1.63
N TRP A 51 18.34 0.64 0.85
CA TRP A 51 18.36 0.96 -0.58
C TRP A 51 17.29 0.17 -1.36
N LEU A 52 17.20 -1.14 -1.13
CA LEU A 52 16.19 -1.98 -1.78
C LEU A 52 14.76 -1.58 -1.39
N ALA A 53 14.55 -1.23 -0.12
CA ALA A 53 13.27 -0.71 0.35
C ALA A 53 12.87 0.61 -0.36
N ARG A 54 13.83 1.52 -0.59
CA ARG A 54 13.60 2.76 -1.35
C ARG A 54 13.32 2.48 -2.82
N MET A 55 14.01 1.52 -3.43
CA MET A 55 13.69 1.11 -4.81
C MET A 55 12.27 0.59 -4.95
N ILE A 56 11.83 -0.28 -4.03
CA ILE A 56 10.46 -0.82 -4.06
C ILE A 56 9.43 0.29 -3.82
N SER A 57 9.69 1.21 -2.88
CA SER A 57 8.84 2.38 -2.65
C SER A 57 8.72 3.27 -3.90
N ASN A 58 9.83 3.50 -4.62
CA ASN A 58 9.80 4.27 -5.87
C ASN A 58 9.08 3.52 -7.00
N PHE A 59 9.25 2.20 -7.10
CA PHE A 59 8.51 1.37 -8.06
C PHE A 59 7.00 1.41 -7.78
N ALA A 60 6.61 1.36 -6.52
CA ALA A 60 5.21 1.51 -6.10
C ALA A 60 4.66 2.87 -6.52
N ARG A 61 5.40 3.96 -6.25
CA ARG A 61 5.04 5.32 -6.70
C ARG A 61 4.87 5.38 -8.21
N TRP A 62 5.78 4.79 -8.97
CA TRP A 62 5.71 4.82 -10.43
C TRP A 62 4.47 4.11 -10.98
N THR A 63 4.10 2.97 -10.40
CA THR A 63 2.97 2.16 -10.86
C THR A 63 1.61 2.61 -10.33
N THR A 64 1.57 3.32 -9.20
CA THR A 64 0.30 3.68 -8.52
C THR A 64 0.05 5.19 -8.39
N GLY A 65 1.08 6.02 -8.56
CA GLY A 65 1.02 7.46 -8.28
C GLY A 65 1.02 7.82 -6.78
N ILE A 66 1.18 6.84 -5.89
CA ILE A 66 1.17 7.00 -4.44
C ILE A 66 2.59 6.83 -3.89
N GLU A 67 3.11 7.82 -3.19
CA GLU A 67 4.40 7.74 -2.51
C GLU A 67 4.21 7.40 -1.03
N ILE A 68 4.72 6.24 -0.62
CA ILE A 68 4.78 5.85 0.79
C ILE A 68 6.22 5.55 1.14
N HIS A 69 6.82 6.35 2.03
CA HIS A 69 8.16 6.10 2.50
C HIS A 69 8.22 4.73 3.22
N PRO A 70 9.24 3.89 2.98
CA PRO A 70 9.31 2.58 3.61
C PRO A 70 9.49 2.63 5.13
N GLY A 71 9.93 3.76 5.68
CA GLY A 71 10.00 3.99 7.13
C GLY A 71 8.65 4.32 7.80
N ALA A 72 7.63 4.71 7.03
CA ALA A 72 6.32 5.04 7.57
C ALA A 72 5.72 3.83 8.30
N GLN A 73 5.02 4.09 9.41
CA GLN A 73 4.30 3.07 10.16
C GLN A 73 2.83 3.12 9.75
N ILE A 74 2.33 2.03 9.17
CA ILE A 74 0.94 1.94 8.70
C ILE A 74 0.25 0.74 9.36
N GLY A 75 -0.87 1.02 10.01
CA GLY A 75 -1.71 0.02 10.68
C GLY A 75 -2.41 -0.98 9.76
N ARG A 76 -3.32 -1.76 10.34
CA ARG A 76 -4.19 -2.71 9.60
C ARG A 76 -5.38 -1.97 9.01
N ARG A 77 -5.93 -2.48 7.89
CA ARG A 77 -7.12 -1.91 7.23
C ARG A 77 -6.94 -0.44 6.86
N PHE A 78 -5.71 -0.09 6.48
CA PHE A 78 -5.40 1.21 5.90
C PHE A 78 -5.85 1.20 4.45
N PHE A 79 -6.57 2.24 4.03
CA PHE A 79 -7.21 2.33 2.73
C PHE A 79 -6.90 3.68 2.11
N ILE A 80 -6.49 3.66 0.86
CA ILE A 80 -6.31 4.85 0.01
C ILE A 80 -7.26 4.66 -1.16
N ASP A 81 -8.15 5.63 -1.37
CA ASP A 81 -9.07 5.63 -2.51
C ASP A 81 -8.55 6.57 -3.61
N HIS A 82 -8.57 6.12 -4.86
CA HIS A 82 -7.93 6.74 -6.04
C HIS A 82 -6.40 6.97 -5.95
N GLY A 83 -5.94 7.73 -4.95
CA GLY A 83 -4.57 7.78 -4.45
C GLY A 83 -3.54 8.59 -5.22
N MET A 84 -3.80 9.00 -6.46
CA MET A 84 -2.85 9.80 -7.23
C MET A 84 -2.40 11.07 -6.47
N GLY A 85 -1.09 11.24 -6.30
CA GLY A 85 -0.51 12.42 -5.64
C GLY A 85 -0.44 12.32 -4.11
N VAL A 86 -0.89 11.22 -3.49
CA VAL A 86 -0.71 10.98 -2.05
C VAL A 86 0.78 10.79 -1.73
N VAL A 87 1.24 11.47 -0.68
CA VAL A 87 2.62 11.35 -0.17
C VAL A 87 2.59 11.12 1.34
N ILE A 88 3.19 10.03 1.79
CA ILE A 88 3.33 9.67 3.22
C ILE A 88 4.81 9.61 3.57
N GLY A 89 5.25 10.52 4.44
CA GLY A 89 6.64 10.70 4.83
C GLY A 89 7.18 9.62 5.78
N GLU A 90 8.50 9.62 5.97
CA GLU A 90 9.22 8.61 6.76
C GLU A 90 8.73 8.47 8.20
N THR A 91 8.39 9.58 8.84
CA THR A 91 8.04 9.65 10.26
C THR A 91 6.54 9.53 10.53
N ALA A 92 5.72 9.29 9.50
CA ALA A 92 4.29 9.08 9.66
C ALA A 92 3.99 7.79 10.43
N SER A 93 2.95 7.81 11.28
CA SER A 93 2.53 6.70 12.15
C SER A 93 1.03 6.62 12.36
#